data_AF-A0A5C7S6M2-F1
#
_entry.id   AF-A0A5C7S6M2-F1
#
_cell.length_a   1.000
_cell.length_b   1.000
_cell.length_c   1.000
_cell.angle_alpha   90.00
_cell.angle_beta   90.00
_cell.angle_gamma   90.00
#
_symmetry.space_group_name_H-M   'P 1'
#
loop_
_entity.id
_entity.type
_entity.pdbx_description
1 polymer ?
#
loop_
_entity_poly.entity_id
_entity_poly.type
_entity_poly.pdbx_seq_one_letter_code
_entity_poly.pdbx_strand_id
1 'polypeptide(L)' 'MAVTKLEQRKSERMTKVKPIVVSENTHIVEIECGHCSRHFFRWASMAAAYWRCDDCSAIA' A
#
# COMPACT_ATOMS: atom_id res chain seq x y z
N MET A 1 16.27 21.61 -15.36
CA MET A 1 16.43 21.57 -13.88
C MET A 1 16.77 20.14 -13.49
N ALA A 2 17.89 19.92 -12.80
CA ALA A 2 18.28 18.58 -12.36
C ALA A 2 17.40 18.16 -11.17
N VAL A 3 16.51 17.20 -11.38
CA VAL A 3 15.71 16.61 -10.30
C VAL A 3 16.66 15.90 -9.35
N THR A 4 16.71 16.34 -8.09
CA THR A 4 17.62 15.74 -7.10
C THR A 4 17.10 14.35 -6.70
N LYS A 5 18.00 13.43 -6.31
CA LYS A 5 17.61 12.09 -5.81
C LYS A 5 16.64 12.16 -4.62
N LEU A 6 16.68 13.25 -3.85
CA LEU A 6 15.77 13.49 -2.73
C LEU A 6 14.34 13.77 -3.22
N GLU A 7 14.21 14.65 -4.22
CA GLU A 7 12.94 14.99 -4.88
C GLU A 7 12.34 13.78 -5.61
N GLN A 8 13.18 12.97 -6.23
CA GLN A 8 12.77 11.72 -6.87
C GLN A 8 12.21 10.72 -5.84
N ARG A 9 12.89 10.53 -4.71
CA ARG A 9 12.44 9.61 -3.64
C ARG A 9 11.19 10.12 -2.90
N LYS A 10 10.97 11.44 -2.89
CA LYS A 10 9.79 12.09 -2.31
C LYS A 10 8.60 11.97 -3.26
N SER A 11 8.83 12.17 -4.57
CA SER A 11 7.84 11.88 -5.60
C SER A 11 7.47 10.41 -5.60
N GLU A 12 8.43 9.48 -5.60
CA GLU A 12 8.15 8.04 -5.51
C GLU A 12 7.27 7.70 -4.30
N ARG A 13 7.52 8.30 -3.13
CA ARG A 13 6.66 8.13 -1.93
C ARG A 13 5.27 8.74 -2.06
N MET A 14 5.09 9.77 -2.88
CA MET A 14 3.79 10.39 -3.15
C MET A 14 3.01 9.67 -4.26
N THR A 15 3.70 9.08 -5.23
CA THR A 15 3.10 8.33 -6.35
C THR A 15 2.81 6.88 -6.00
N LYS A 16 3.36 6.37 -4.91
CA LYS A 16 3.05 5.03 -4.39
C LYS A 16 1.59 5.00 -3.97
N VAL A 17 0.80 4.28 -4.76
CA VAL A 17 -0.62 4.09 -4.51
C VAL A 17 -0.77 3.41 -3.15
N LYS A 18 -1.28 4.18 -2.18
CA LYS A 18 -1.49 3.66 -0.84
C LYS A 18 -2.64 2.65 -0.90
N PRO A 19 -2.50 1.48 -0.28
CA PRO A 19 -3.62 0.58 -0.07
C PRO A 19 -4.69 1.30 0.75
N ILE A 20 -5.95 1.06 0.40
CA ILE A 20 -7.10 1.67 1.07
C ILE A 20 -7.62 0.66 2.09
N VAL A 21 -7.75 1.06 3.36
CA VAL A 21 -8.41 0.23 4.37
C VAL A 21 -9.92 0.36 4.16
N VAL A 22 -10.56 -0.74 3.78
CA VAL A 22 -12.00 -0.79 3.50
C VAL A 22 -12.78 -1.08 4.78
N SER A 23 -12.23 -1.96 5.63
CA SER A 23 -12.87 -2.44 6.86
C SER A 23 -11.82 -2.87 7.87
N GLU A 24 -12.05 -2.60 9.15
CA GLU A 24 -11.18 -3.01 10.24
C GLU A 24 -12.00 -3.70 11.34
N ASN A 25 -11.72 -4.99 11.54
CA ASN A 25 -12.17 -5.77 12.69
C ASN A 25 -11.03 -5.92 13.70
N THR A 26 -11.35 -6.35 14.92
CA THR A 26 -10.41 -6.50 16.05
C THR A 26 -9.12 -7.27 15.71
N HIS A 27 -9.19 -8.18 14.74
CA HIS A 27 -8.07 -9.04 14.36
C HIS A 27 -7.71 -8.98 12.88
N ILE A 28 -8.60 -8.52 12.01
CA ILE A 28 -8.46 -8.62 10.56
C ILE A 28 -8.80 -7.27 9.95
N VAL A 29 -7.95 -6.80 9.05
CA VAL A 29 -8.11 -5.60 8.25
C VAL A 29 -8.35 -6.04 6.82
N GLU A 30 -9.43 -5.55 6.21
CA GLU A 30 -9.70 -5.64 4.79
C GLU A 30 -9.08 -4.45 4.07
N ILE A 31 -8.33 -4.74 3.02
CA ILE A 31 -7.53 -3.77 2.29
C ILE A 31 -7.82 -3.92 0.80
N GLU A 32 -8.00 -2.80 0.11
CA GLU A 32 -8.08 -2.75 -1.35
C GLU A 32 -6.71 -2.33 -1.94
N CYS A 33 -6.15 -3.14 -2.86
CA CYS A 33 -4.97 -2.76 -3.65
C CYS A 33 -5.38 -1.59 -4.56
N GLY A 34 -4.88 -0.38 -4.34
CA GLY A 34 -5.23 0.75 -5.20
C GLY A 34 -4.71 0.64 -6.65
N HIS A 35 -3.90 -0.39 -6.98
CA HIS A 35 -3.48 -0.66 -8.36
C HIS A 35 -4.43 -1.60 -9.13
N CYS A 36 -4.99 -2.63 -8.49
CA CYS A 36 -5.81 -3.64 -9.16
C CYS A 36 -7.22 -3.78 -8.58
N SER A 37 -7.57 -2.96 -7.59
CA SER A 37 -8.85 -2.97 -6.84
C SER A 37 -9.22 -4.34 -6.26
N ARG A 38 -8.25 -5.25 -6.07
CA ARG A 38 -8.49 -6.50 -5.36
C ARG A 38 -8.51 -6.25 -3.87
N HIS A 39 -9.48 -6.89 -3.22
CA HIS A 39 -9.59 -6.94 -1.78
C HIS A 39 -8.77 -8.09 -1.22
N PHE A 40 -8.05 -7.84 -0.14
CA PHE A 40 -7.31 -8.86 0.58
C PHE A 40 -7.34 -8.57 2.09
N PHE A 41 -7.13 -9.61 2.88
CA PHE A 41 -7.21 -9.54 4.33
C PHE A 41 -5.83 -9.69 4.97
N ARG A 42 -5.55 -8.90 6.00
CA ARG A 42 -4.34 -9.00 6.81
C ARG A 42 -4.70 -8.96 8.28
N TRP A 43 -3.91 -9.63 9.12
CA TRP A 43 -4.07 -9.51 10.56
C TRP A 43 -3.74 -8.08 11.00
N ALA A 44 -4.56 -7.47 11.86
CA ALA A 44 -4.36 -6.10 12.32
C ALA A 44 -2.97 -5.89 12.96
N SER A 45 -2.47 -6.91 13.68
CA SER A 45 -1.11 -6.92 14.26
C SER A 45 0.02 -6.89 13.23
N MET A 46 -0.24 -7.33 11.99
CA MET A 46 0.74 -7.40 10.90
C MET A 46 0.45 -6.42 9.77
N ALA A 47 -0.71 -5.76 9.79
CA ALA A 47 -1.19 -4.93 8.71
C ALA A 47 -0.16 -3.84 8.36
N ALA A 48 0.34 -3.10 9.35
CA ALA A 48 1.31 -2.01 9.14
C ALA A 48 2.64 -2.45 8.48
N ALA A 49 2.99 -3.74 8.50
CA ALA A 49 4.24 -4.25 7.94
C ALA A 49 4.09 -4.87 6.53
N TYR A 50 2.89 -5.31 6.14
CA TYR A 50 2.65 -6.09 4.92
C TYR A 50 1.46 -5.57 4.08
N TRP A 51 1.50 -4.28 3.76
CA TRP A 51 0.57 -3.60 2.85
C TRP A 51 0.72 -3.97 1.36
N ARG A 52 1.47 -5.03 1.04
CA ARG A 52 1.62 -5.51 -0.33
C ARG A 52 0.48 -6.47 -0.67
N CYS A 53 -0.10 -6.25 -1.84
CA CYS A 53 -1.01 -7.20 -2.47
C CYS A 53 -0.22 -8.38 -3.01
N ASP A 54 -0.75 -9.58 -2.86
CA ASP A 54 -0.11 -10.81 -3.34
C ASP A 54 -0.27 -10.96 -4.87
N ASP A 55 -1.34 -10.42 -5.46
CA ASP A 55 -1.63 -10.50 -6.89
C ASP A 55 -1.02 -9.36 -7.71
N CYS A 56 -0.99 -8.15 -7.15
CA CYS A 56 -0.40 -6.98 -7.80
C CYS A 56 1.05 -6.85 -7.30
N SER A 57 2.05 -7.32 -8.08
CA SER A 57 3.49 -7.14 -7.76
C SER A 57 3.94 -5.68 -7.75
N ALA A 58 3.00 -4.74 -7.90
CA ALA A 58 3.20 -3.33 -7.76
C ALA A 58 3.68 -3.06 -6.33
N ILE A 59 4.99 -2.81 -6.23
CA ILE A 59 5.63 -2.40 -5.00
C ILE A 59 5.08 -1.02 -4.65
N ALA A 60 4.02 -0.99 -3.83
CA ALA A 60 3.63 0.18 -3.07
C ALA A 60 4.81 0.71 -2.25
#